data_AF-A0A381SEP9-F1
#
_entry.id   AF-A0A381SEP9-F1
#
_cell.length_a   1.000
_cell.length_b   1.000
_cell.length_c   1.000
_cell.angle_alpha   90.00
_cell.angle_beta   90.00
_cell.angle_gamma   90.00
#
_symmetry.space_group_name_H-M   'P 1'
#
loop_
_entity.id
_entity.type
_entity.pdbx_description
1 polymer ?
#
loop_
_entity_poly.entity_id
_entity_poly.type
_entity_poly.pdbx_seq_one_letter_code
_entity_poly.pdbx_strand_id
1 'polypeptide(L)'
;MGFSSRIRRLFVARPPAASIELAADRVTGVSLGRIRSGTAAAVVTEPLPDGALVPSPNATNVVDHAAVTEAVLRVIKRLPGAVARVGLVVPDSAAKVSLMTFAQVPSRAADFAQLVRWQARKTTPFRIEEAQVACTEGAAAEDGGREFVVSLMRRDIVQEYESVCSAAGGHAGIIDLASFSQINAILAGDKDTVGDCLLVHVAHGYSTLALIRNGFLILFRSRTSDGDETLADLVHQTTMYYEDRLQGGGFQRAFLAASAANTTKEDAAVLRESLEVRLGTVVEPLTLPHSDVDSAGEPPPLPDLIAAPLGLLLREQVGAGVRE
;
A
#
# COMPACT_ATOMS: atom_id res chain seq x y z
N MET A 1 -23.71 28.22 1.15
CA MET A 1 -22.76 27.37 0.41
C MET A 1 -23.14 25.87 0.44
N GLY A 2 -24.42 25.48 0.31
CA GLY A 2 -24.86 24.09 0.58
C GLY A 2 -25.38 23.27 -0.61
N PHE A 3 -25.67 23.90 -1.75
CA PHE A 3 -26.33 23.24 -2.88
C PHE A 3 -25.31 22.59 -3.85
N SER A 4 -24.20 23.29 -4.15
CA SER A 4 -23.16 22.82 -5.07
C SER A 4 -22.38 21.59 -4.54
N SER A 5 -22.11 21.50 -3.22
CA SER A 5 -21.43 20.33 -2.65
C SER A 5 -22.30 19.07 -2.61
N ARG A 6 -23.63 19.22 -2.46
CA ARG A 6 -24.59 18.10 -2.48
C ARG A 6 -24.74 17.50 -3.87
N ILE A 7 -24.75 18.32 -4.92
CA ILE A 7 -24.76 17.86 -6.31
C ILE A 7 -23.44 17.21 -6.68
N ARG A 8 -22.28 17.75 -6.25
CA ARG A 8 -20.99 17.08 -6.47
C ARG A 8 -20.96 15.67 -5.85
N ARG A 9 -21.52 15.47 -4.65
CA ARG A 9 -21.62 14.14 -4.03
C ARG A 9 -22.47 13.13 -4.80
N LEU A 10 -23.41 13.56 -5.64
CA LEU A 10 -24.18 12.66 -6.51
C LEU A 10 -23.35 12.11 -7.69
N PHE A 11 -22.32 12.85 -8.10
CA PHE A 11 -21.47 12.51 -9.26
C PHE A 11 -20.06 12.04 -8.89
N VAL A 12 -19.70 12.01 -7.60
CA VAL A 12 -18.45 11.41 -7.13
C VAL A 12 -18.70 9.92 -6.88
N ALA A 13 -17.90 9.07 -7.52
CA ALA A 13 -17.94 7.63 -7.27
C ALA A 13 -17.75 7.39 -5.77
N ARG A 14 -18.66 6.62 -5.17
CA ARG A 14 -18.52 6.27 -3.74
C ARG A 14 -17.25 5.44 -3.57
N PRO A 15 -16.42 5.72 -2.55
CA PRO A 15 -15.27 4.88 -2.25
C PRO A 15 -15.75 3.44 -1.99
N PRO A 16 -14.91 2.43 -2.27
CA PRO A 16 -15.25 1.06 -1.98
C PRO A 16 -15.56 0.92 -0.48
N ALA A 17 -16.62 0.17 -0.16
CA ALA A 17 -17.02 -0.06 1.23
C ALA A 17 -16.21 -1.19 1.90
N ALA A 18 -15.47 -1.95 1.08
CA ALA A 18 -14.59 -3.03 1.50
C ALA A 18 -13.35 -3.08 0.62
N SER A 19 -12.28 -3.65 1.17
CA SER A 19 -10.99 -3.82 0.52
C SER A 19 -10.50 -5.25 0.74
N ILE A 20 -9.74 -5.77 -0.20
CA ILE A 20 -9.15 -7.12 -0.12
C ILE A 20 -7.67 -7.01 -0.44
N GLU A 21 -6.82 -7.40 0.49
CA GLU A 21 -5.40 -7.63 0.28
C GLU A 21 -5.17 -9.04 -0.25
N LEU A 22 -4.46 -9.13 -1.38
CA LEU A 22 -3.93 -10.36 -1.96
C LEU A 22 -2.43 -10.42 -1.64
N ALA A 23 -2.06 -11.02 -0.51
CA ALA A 23 -0.67 -11.31 -0.16
C ALA A 23 -0.27 -12.69 -0.69
N ALA A 24 1.04 -12.98 -0.77
CA ALA A 24 1.52 -14.25 -1.32
C ALA A 24 1.05 -15.49 -0.52
N ASP A 25 0.77 -15.32 0.78
CA ASP A 25 0.44 -16.37 1.73
C ASP A 25 -1.00 -16.31 2.26
N ARG A 26 -1.79 -15.28 1.90
CA ARG A 26 -3.15 -15.10 2.39
C ARG A 26 -3.97 -14.12 1.54
N VAL A 27 -5.27 -14.11 1.81
CA VAL A 27 -6.20 -13.07 1.41
C VAL A 27 -6.81 -12.45 2.67
N THR A 28 -6.72 -11.12 2.82
CA THR A 28 -7.33 -10.40 3.96
C THR A 28 -8.34 -9.38 3.47
N GLY A 29 -9.61 -9.58 3.81
CA GLY A 29 -10.69 -8.64 3.56
C GLY A 29 -10.97 -7.76 4.77
N VAL A 30 -11.23 -6.48 4.51
CA VAL A 30 -11.67 -5.49 5.50
C VAL A 30 -12.90 -4.77 4.95
N SER A 31 -13.89 -4.54 5.80
CA SER A 31 -15.02 -3.66 5.49
C SER A 31 -15.30 -2.72 6.64
N LEU A 32 -15.76 -1.50 6.32
CA LEU A 32 -16.10 -0.48 7.31
C LEU A 32 -17.61 -0.30 7.40
N GLY A 33 -18.16 -0.54 8.59
CA GLY A 33 -19.57 -0.32 8.91
C GLY A 33 -19.75 0.84 9.88
N ARG A 34 -20.85 1.58 9.77
CA ARG A 34 -21.24 2.57 10.79
C ARG A 34 -21.96 1.88 11.93
N ILE A 35 -21.51 2.11 13.15
CA ILE A 35 -22.17 1.69 14.40
C ILE A 35 -22.60 2.92 15.21
N ARG A 36 -23.39 2.71 16.28
CA ARG A 36 -23.93 3.82 17.10
C ARG A 36 -22.83 4.68 17.74
N SER A 37 -21.68 4.10 18.06
CA SER A 37 -20.53 4.76 18.70
C SER A 37 -19.43 5.21 17.73
N GLY A 38 -19.58 4.99 16.41
CA GLY A 38 -18.53 5.33 15.44
C GLY A 38 -18.50 4.42 14.20
N THR A 39 -17.31 4.02 13.79
CA THR A 39 -17.07 3.10 12.67
C THR A 39 -16.48 1.81 13.22
N ALA A 40 -17.05 0.66 12.86
CA ALA A 40 -16.50 -0.66 13.14
C ALA A 40 -15.86 -1.24 11.88
N ALA A 41 -14.76 -1.96 12.06
CA ALA A 41 -14.13 -2.74 11.00
C ALA A 41 -14.47 -4.22 11.18
N ALA A 42 -14.92 -4.87 10.11
CA ALA A 42 -15.01 -6.33 10.06
C ALA A 42 -13.87 -6.86 9.21
N VAL A 43 -13.21 -7.91 9.70
CA VAL A 43 -12.01 -8.48 9.09
C VAL A 43 -12.19 -9.97 8.88
N VAL A 44 -11.75 -10.45 7.71
CA VAL A 44 -11.73 -11.87 7.36
C VAL A 44 -10.40 -12.18 6.71
N THR A 45 -9.72 -13.22 7.17
CA THR A 45 -8.46 -13.70 6.58
C THR A 45 -8.61 -15.17 6.18
N GLU A 46 -8.14 -15.49 4.98
CA GLU A 46 -8.08 -16.86 4.45
C GLU A 46 -6.63 -17.14 4.02
N PRO A 47 -6.01 -18.25 4.45
CA PRO A 47 -4.67 -18.61 4.00
C PRO A 47 -4.67 -18.97 2.51
N LEU A 48 -3.54 -18.77 1.85
CA LEU A 48 -3.27 -19.26 0.50
C LEU A 48 -2.25 -20.39 0.54
N PRO A 49 -2.38 -21.41 -0.34
CA PRO A 49 -1.33 -22.40 -0.53
C PRO A 49 -0.03 -21.75 -1.00
N ASP A 50 1.10 -22.25 -0.52
CA ASP A 50 2.43 -21.81 -0.96
C ASP A 50 2.55 -21.89 -2.49
N GLY A 51 2.99 -20.79 -3.10
CA GLY A 51 3.16 -20.69 -4.54
C GLY A 51 1.86 -20.48 -5.34
N ALA A 52 0.68 -20.40 -4.71
CA ALA A 52 -0.56 -20.06 -5.41
C ALA A 52 -0.53 -18.63 -5.98
N LEU A 53 0.11 -17.71 -5.26
CA LEU A 53 0.40 -16.35 -5.68
C LEU A 53 1.90 -16.07 -5.54
N VAL A 54 2.58 -15.78 -6.65
CA VAL A 54 4.02 -15.49 -6.70
C VAL A 54 4.23 -14.12 -7.33
N PRO A 55 4.26 -13.03 -6.53
CA PRO A 55 4.28 -11.69 -7.07
C PRO A 55 5.61 -11.34 -7.75
N SER A 56 5.52 -10.87 -8.99
CA SER A 56 6.63 -10.46 -9.83
C SER A 56 6.22 -9.26 -10.69
N PRO A 57 7.16 -8.38 -11.10
CA PRO A 57 6.83 -7.30 -12.02
C PRO A 57 6.78 -7.73 -13.48
N ASN A 58 7.24 -8.94 -13.81
CA ASN A 58 7.44 -9.38 -15.20
C ASN A 58 7.08 -10.85 -15.47
N ALA A 59 6.40 -11.53 -14.54
CA ALA A 59 5.90 -12.89 -14.71
C ALA A 59 4.41 -12.94 -14.35
N THR A 60 3.77 -14.08 -14.61
CA THR A 60 2.43 -14.37 -14.10
C THR A 60 2.48 -14.44 -12.59
N ASN A 61 1.59 -13.73 -11.92
CA ASN A 61 1.55 -13.66 -10.46
C ASN A 61 0.59 -14.69 -9.88
N VAL A 62 -0.59 -14.85 -10.49
CA VAL A 62 -1.60 -15.80 -10.02
C VAL A 62 -1.34 -17.17 -10.65
N VAL A 63 -0.56 -18.00 -9.98
CA VAL A 63 -0.15 -19.33 -10.48
C VAL A 63 -1.29 -20.35 -10.35
N ASP A 64 -1.94 -20.39 -9.19
CA ASP A 64 -3.14 -21.20 -8.96
C ASP A 64 -4.38 -20.31 -8.91
N HIS A 65 -4.92 -20.02 -10.10
CA HIS A 65 -6.10 -19.15 -10.24
C HIS A 65 -7.32 -19.67 -9.46
N ALA A 66 -7.50 -21.00 -9.40
CA ALA A 66 -8.63 -21.59 -8.70
C ALA A 66 -8.50 -21.40 -7.19
N ALA A 67 -7.34 -21.70 -6.60
CA ALA A 67 -7.11 -21.54 -5.17
C ALA A 67 -7.26 -20.09 -4.71
N VAL A 68 -6.65 -19.14 -5.46
CA VAL A 68 -6.74 -17.72 -5.11
C VAL A 68 -8.19 -17.21 -5.26
N THR A 69 -8.89 -17.57 -6.34
CA THR A 69 -10.30 -17.19 -6.54
C THR A 69 -11.20 -17.74 -5.42
N GLU A 70 -10.98 -18.98 -4.99
CA GLU A 70 -11.76 -19.59 -3.93
C GLU A 70 -11.54 -18.89 -2.58
N ALA A 71 -10.30 -18.54 -2.25
CA ALA A 71 -9.98 -17.78 -1.04
C ALA A 71 -10.64 -16.39 -1.06
N VAL A 72 -10.56 -15.67 -2.19
CA VAL A 72 -11.24 -14.36 -2.35
C VAL A 72 -12.75 -14.50 -2.23
N LEU A 73 -13.35 -15.55 -2.80
CA LEU A 73 -14.77 -15.83 -2.68
C LEU A 73 -15.19 -16.07 -1.22
N ARG A 74 -14.40 -16.83 -0.45
CA ARG A 74 -14.64 -17.06 0.98
C ARG A 74 -14.58 -15.76 1.77
N VAL A 75 -13.57 -14.92 1.51
CA VAL A 75 -13.45 -13.58 2.11
C VAL A 75 -14.68 -12.71 1.79
N ILE A 76 -15.06 -12.58 0.52
CA ILE A 76 -16.21 -11.76 0.09
C ILE A 76 -17.51 -12.23 0.76
N LYS A 77 -17.73 -13.55 0.85
CA LYS A 77 -18.95 -14.11 1.45
C LYS A 77 -19.04 -13.91 2.97
N ARG A 78 -17.90 -13.87 3.66
CA ARG A 78 -17.84 -13.70 5.12
C ARG A 78 -17.85 -12.22 5.55
N LEU A 79 -17.44 -11.31 4.67
CA LEU A 79 -17.51 -9.87 4.94
C LEU A 79 -18.98 -9.40 5.04
N PRO A 80 -19.29 -8.50 5.99
CA PRO A 80 -20.63 -7.97 6.12
C PRO A 80 -21.00 -7.01 4.98
N GLY A 81 -22.26 -7.06 4.57
CA GLY A 81 -22.80 -6.26 3.46
C GLY A 81 -22.64 -6.94 2.10
N ALA A 82 -23.44 -6.51 1.13
CA ALA A 82 -23.32 -6.99 -0.25
C ALA A 82 -22.10 -6.33 -0.91
N VAL A 83 -20.92 -6.92 -0.70
CA VAL A 83 -19.64 -6.42 -1.20
C VAL A 83 -19.53 -6.69 -2.71
N ALA A 84 -20.02 -5.75 -3.52
CA ALA A 84 -19.90 -5.83 -4.99
C ALA A 84 -18.69 -5.04 -5.53
N ARG A 85 -18.32 -3.93 -4.88
CA ARG A 85 -17.16 -3.11 -5.27
C ARG A 85 -16.12 -3.15 -4.16
N VAL A 86 -14.91 -3.57 -4.52
CA VAL A 86 -13.79 -3.69 -3.60
C VAL A 86 -12.60 -2.87 -4.09
N GLY A 87 -11.82 -2.35 -3.15
CA GLY A 87 -10.44 -1.99 -3.45
C GLY A 87 -9.53 -3.19 -3.28
N LEU A 88 -8.65 -3.44 -4.24
CA LEU A 88 -7.63 -4.48 -4.10
C LEU A 88 -6.33 -3.86 -3.61
N VAL A 89 -5.73 -4.49 -2.63
CA VAL A 89 -4.34 -4.25 -2.25
C VAL A 89 -3.51 -5.40 -2.78
N VAL A 90 -2.46 -5.09 -3.53
CA VAL A 90 -1.57 -6.08 -4.14
C VAL A 90 -0.12 -5.90 -3.66
N PRO A 91 0.73 -6.94 -3.77
CA PRO A 91 2.09 -6.91 -3.25
C PRO A 91 2.96 -5.86 -3.95
N ASP A 92 3.85 -5.21 -3.21
CA ASP A 92 4.73 -4.16 -3.75
C ASP A 92 5.62 -4.69 -4.88
N SER A 93 6.05 -5.96 -4.79
CA SER A 93 6.89 -6.64 -5.78
C SER A 93 6.20 -6.89 -7.13
N ALA A 94 4.88 -6.76 -7.22
CA ALA A 94 4.15 -6.84 -8.49
C ALA A 94 4.31 -5.56 -9.34
N ALA A 95 4.80 -4.46 -8.76
CA ALA A 95 4.94 -3.18 -9.43
C ALA A 95 6.36 -2.61 -9.35
N LYS A 96 6.67 -1.73 -10.30
CA LYS A 96 7.84 -0.86 -10.23
C LYS A 96 7.40 0.52 -9.75
N VAL A 97 7.93 0.97 -8.62
CA VAL A 97 7.80 2.36 -8.15
C VAL A 97 9.07 3.14 -8.45
N SER A 98 8.90 4.40 -8.85
CA SER A 98 9.98 5.36 -9.12
C SER A 98 9.55 6.75 -8.67
N LEU A 99 10.47 7.48 -8.05
CA LEU A 99 10.33 8.90 -7.78
C LEU A 99 10.98 9.68 -8.92
N MET A 100 10.23 10.60 -9.52
CA MET A 100 10.67 11.37 -10.69
C MET A 100 10.49 12.86 -10.46
N THR A 101 11.53 13.64 -10.70
CA THR A 101 11.49 15.10 -10.61
C THR A 101 11.42 15.70 -12.00
N PHE A 102 10.47 16.61 -12.22
CA PHE A 102 10.34 17.38 -13.46
C PHE A 102 10.50 18.87 -13.16
N ALA A 103 11.46 19.53 -13.80
CA ALA A 103 11.64 20.97 -13.68
C ALA A 103 10.41 21.75 -14.19
N GLN A 104 9.75 21.24 -15.24
CA GLN A 104 8.52 21.81 -15.77
C GLN A 104 7.52 20.69 -16.07
N VAL A 105 6.34 20.78 -15.45
CA VAL A 105 5.24 19.84 -15.69
C VAL A 105 4.43 20.35 -16.89
N PRO A 106 4.29 19.56 -17.98
CA PRO A 106 3.44 19.94 -19.10
C PRO A 106 1.99 20.14 -18.66
N SER A 107 1.36 21.22 -19.11
CA SER A 107 -0.04 21.52 -18.80
C SER A 107 -1.02 20.54 -19.47
N ARG A 108 -0.62 19.94 -20.61
CA ARG A 108 -1.43 18.96 -21.33
C ARG A 108 -1.16 17.57 -20.76
N ALA A 109 -2.20 16.94 -20.21
CA ALA A 109 -2.12 15.63 -19.56
C ALA A 109 -1.50 14.53 -20.44
N ALA A 110 -1.78 14.55 -21.75
CA ALA A 110 -1.21 13.56 -22.67
C ALA A 110 0.30 13.78 -22.92
N ASP A 111 0.80 15.01 -22.89
CA ASP A 111 2.23 15.28 -23.03
C ASP A 111 2.97 14.91 -21.73
N PHE A 112 2.37 15.21 -20.57
CA PHE A 112 2.87 14.74 -19.28
C PHE A 112 2.94 13.22 -19.21
N ALA A 113 1.89 12.51 -19.62
CA ALA A 113 1.87 11.05 -19.65
C ALA A 113 2.96 10.46 -20.56
N GLN A 114 3.24 11.10 -21.70
CA GLN A 114 4.35 10.69 -22.58
C GLN A 114 5.71 10.92 -21.93
N LEU A 115 5.90 12.06 -21.27
CA LEU A 115 7.14 12.39 -20.57
C LEU A 115 7.43 11.39 -19.43
N VAL A 116 6.43 11.09 -18.61
CA VAL A 116 6.53 10.08 -17.55
C VAL A 116 6.93 8.72 -18.13
N ARG A 117 6.23 8.25 -19.17
CA ARG A 117 6.56 6.97 -19.82
C ARG A 117 7.97 6.96 -20.40
N TRP A 118 8.39 8.06 -21.02
CA TRP A 118 9.74 8.18 -21.57
C TRP A 118 10.82 8.05 -20.49
N GLN A 119 10.65 8.73 -19.35
CA GLN A 119 11.59 8.65 -18.23
C GLN A 119 11.55 7.28 -17.53
N ALA A 120 10.35 6.70 -17.35
CA ALA A 120 10.14 5.37 -16.78
C ALA A 120 10.78 4.23 -17.60
N ARG A 121 10.94 4.43 -18.91
CA ARG A 121 11.46 3.39 -19.83
C ARG A 121 12.83 2.84 -19.40
N LYS A 122 13.66 3.64 -18.73
CA LYS A 122 14.99 3.21 -18.26
C LYS A 122 14.96 2.31 -17.02
N THR A 123 13.90 2.39 -16.21
CA THR A 123 13.82 1.71 -14.91
C THR A 123 12.79 0.59 -14.86
N THR A 124 11.94 0.48 -15.88
CA THR A 124 10.88 -0.52 -15.97
C THR A 124 11.44 -1.86 -16.47
N PRO A 125 11.19 -3.00 -15.79
CA PRO A 125 11.75 -4.30 -16.15
C PRO A 125 11.00 -5.02 -17.30
N PHE A 126 10.09 -4.32 -17.98
CA PHE A 126 9.27 -4.79 -19.08
C PHE A 126 9.00 -3.64 -20.06
N ARG A 127 8.32 -3.93 -21.18
CA ARG A 127 8.03 -2.93 -22.21
C ARG A 127 7.08 -1.87 -21.65
N ILE A 128 7.49 -0.60 -21.69
CA ILE A 128 6.69 0.51 -21.14
C ILE A 128 5.32 0.66 -21.83
N GLU A 129 5.20 0.18 -23.07
CA GLU A 129 3.94 0.15 -23.82
C GLU A 129 2.91 -0.79 -23.18
N GLU A 130 3.36 -1.80 -22.42
CA GLU A 130 2.57 -2.77 -21.66
C GLU A 130 2.33 -2.31 -20.21
N ALA A 131 2.75 -1.10 -19.83
CA ALA A 131 2.53 -0.58 -18.49
C ALA A 131 1.14 0.08 -18.35
N GLN A 132 0.44 -0.29 -17.28
CA GLN A 132 -0.44 0.64 -16.57
C GLN A 132 0.44 1.57 -15.72
N VAL A 133 0.16 2.87 -15.78
CA VAL A 133 0.95 3.91 -15.12
C VAL A 133 0.02 4.75 -14.28
N ALA A 134 0.33 4.87 -12.98
CA ALA A 134 -0.29 5.82 -12.09
C ALA A 134 0.77 6.81 -11.59
N CYS A 135 0.35 8.07 -11.42
CA CYS A 135 1.21 9.15 -10.97
C CYS A 135 0.50 9.92 -9.86
N THR A 136 1.22 10.17 -8.77
CA THR A 136 0.77 11.03 -7.68
C THR A 136 1.79 12.14 -7.48
N GLU A 137 1.34 13.38 -7.32
CA GLU A 137 2.23 14.51 -7.02
C GLU A 137 2.94 14.27 -5.68
N GLY A 138 4.27 14.35 -5.71
CA GLY A 138 5.16 14.34 -4.54
C GLY A 138 5.45 15.76 -4.07
N ALA A 139 6.59 15.98 -3.39
CA ALA A 139 6.98 17.29 -2.88
C ALA A 139 7.30 18.30 -4.00
N ALA A 140 7.33 19.58 -3.65
CA ALA A 140 7.93 20.59 -4.52
C ALA A 140 9.45 20.41 -4.48
N ALA A 141 10.10 20.45 -5.64
CA ALA A 141 11.55 20.39 -5.70
C ALA A 141 12.16 21.78 -5.41
N GLU A 142 13.38 21.79 -4.87
CA GLU A 142 14.08 23.03 -4.46
C GLU A 142 14.30 24.01 -5.62
N ASP A 143 14.41 23.50 -6.85
CA ASP A 143 14.65 24.25 -8.08
C ASP A 143 13.36 24.77 -8.76
N GLY A 144 12.21 24.66 -8.08
CA GLY A 144 10.91 25.04 -8.63
C GLY A 144 10.25 23.94 -9.48
N GLY A 145 10.89 22.76 -9.60
CA GLY A 145 10.30 21.57 -10.18
C GLY A 145 9.24 20.90 -9.30
N ARG A 146 8.68 19.80 -9.79
CA ARG A 146 7.74 18.95 -9.05
C ARG A 146 8.18 17.50 -9.08
N GLU A 147 8.16 16.87 -7.90
CA GLU A 147 8.35 15.43 -7.78
C GLU A 147 7.04 14.67 -7.99
N PHE A 148 7.15 13.45 -8.47
CA PHE A 148 6.04 12.53 -8.67
C PHE A 148 6.42 11.13 -8.21
N VAL A 149 5.48 10.49 -7.51
CA VAL A 149 5.49 9.05 -7.27
C VAL A 149 4.85 8.38 -8.48
N VAL A 150 5.64 7.61 -9.22
CA VAL A 150 5.19 6.89 -10.42
C VAL A 150 5.20 5.40 -10.12
N SER A 151 4.03 4.76 -10.19
CA SER A 151 3.89 3.30 -10.11
C SER A 151 3.54 2.72 -11.47
N LEU A 152 4.23 1.62 -11.81
CA LEU A 152 4.10 0.91 -13.07
C LEU A 152 3.81 -0.56 -12.79
N MET A 153 2.74 -1.10 -13.36
CA MET A 153 2.43 -2.53 -13.34
C MET A 153 2.11 -2.98 -14.77
N ARG A 154 2.55 -4.19 -15.16
CA ARG A 154 2.26 -4.73 -16.49
C ARG A 154 0.74 -4.97 -16.62
N ARG A 155 0.15 -4.65 -17.77
CA ARG A 155 -1.33 -4.66 -17.92
C ARG A 155 -1.96 -6.02 -17.70
N ASP A 156 -1.29 -7.08 -18.13
CA ASP A 156 -1.71 -8.47 -17.92
C ASP A 156 -1.72 -8.83 -16.42
N ILE A 157 -0.70 -8.42 -15.65
CA ILE A 157 -0.65 -8.63 -14.20
C ILE A 157 -1.81 -7.90 -13.51
N VAL A 158 -2.12 -6.66 -13.92
CA VAL A 158 -3.31 -5.94 -13.43
C VAL A 158 -4.57 -6.74 -13.73
N GLN A 159 -4.72 -7.25 -14.96
CA GLN A 159 -5.86 -8.06 -15.38
C GLN A 159 -5.95 -9.39 -14.63
N GLU A 160 -4.83 -10.02 -14.27
CA GLU A 160 -4.79 -11.24 -13.45
C GLU A 160 -5.47 -10.98 -12.10
N TYR A 161 -5.06 -9.92 -11.38
CA TYR A 161 -5.68 -9.55 -10.10
C TYR A 161 -7.16 -9.18 -10.23
N GLU A 162 -7.52 -8.41 -11.28
CA GLU A 162 -8.93 -8.09 -11.57
C GLU A 162 -9.75 -9.35 -11.86
N SER A 163 -9.19 -10.32 -12.58
CA SER A 163 -9.89 -11.55 -12.99
C SER A 163 -10.24 -12.43 -11.80
N VAL A 164 -9.34 -12.58 -10.83
CA VAL A 164 -9.58 -13.33 -9.59
C VAL A 164 -10.72 -12.69 -8.81
N CYS A 165 -10.68 -11.37 -8.66
CA CYS A 165 -11.74 -10.63 -7.98
C CYS A 165 -13.09 -10.76 -8.70
N SER A 166 -13.10 -10.62 -10.02
CA SER A 166 -14.31 -10.77 -10.85
C SER A 166 -14.89 -12.17 -10.78
N ALA A 167 -14.04 -13.21 -10.80
CA ALA A 167 -14.47 -14.60 -10.71
C ALA A 167 -15.07 -14.94 -9.33
N ALA A 168 -14.61 -14.25 -8.28
CA ALA A 168 -15.17 -14.34 -6.93
C ALA A 168 -16.46 -13.50 -6.74
N GLY A 169 -16.97 -12.83 -7.78
CA GLY A 169 -18.18 -12.02 -7.74
C GLY A 169 -17.99 -10.59 -7.23
N GLY A 170 -16.75 -10.15 -7.04
CA GLY A 170 -16.40 -8.77 -6.73
C GLY A 170 -16.08 -7.95 -7.99
N HIS A 171 -15.92 -6.65 -7.82
CA HIS A 171 -15.42 -5.75 -8.86
C HIS A 171 -14.33 -4.85 -8.27
N ALA A 172 -13.10 -5.01 -8.76
CA ALA A 172 -11.96 -4.20 -8.37
C ALA A 172 -12.12 -2.77 -8.92
N GLY A 173 -12.55 -1.83 -8.06
CA GLY A 173 -12.71 -0.43 -8.45
C GLY A 173 -11.43 0.39 -8.36
N ILE A 174 -10.47 -0.10 -7.57
CA ILE A 174 -9.15 0.49 -7.36
C ILE A 174 -8.18 -0.64 -7.03
N ILE A 175 -6.95 -0.54 -7.51
CA ILE A 175 -5.85 -1.41 -7.14
C ILE A 175 -4.75 -0.50 -6.58
N ASP A 176 -4.30 -0.78 -5.37
CA ASP A 176 -3.22 -0.04 -4.70
C ASP A 176 -2.14 -1.02 -4.20
N LEU A 177 -0.95 -0.52 -3.95
CA LEU A 177 0.15 -1.31 -3.39
C LEU A 177 0.01 -1.41 -1.87
N ALA A 178 0.50 -2.52 -1.31
CA ALA A 178 0.43 -2.79 0.13
C ALA A 178 1.08 -1.67 0.96
N SER A 179 2.31 -1.28 0.63
CA SER A 179 3.02 -0.19 1.31
C SER A 179 2.34 1.18 1.13
N PHE A 180 1.80 1.49 -0.06
CA PHE A 180 1.06 2.73 -0.29
C PHE A 180 -0.20 2.79 0.57
N SER A 181 -0.90 1.66 0.68
CA SER A 181 -2.08 1.56 1.51
C SER A 181 -1.71 1.67 3.00
N GLN A 182 -0.62 1.05 3.45
CA GLN A 182 -0.11 1.23 4.82
C GLN A 182 0.26 2.69 5.12
N ILE A 183 0.88 3.41 4.17
CA ILE A 183 1.14 4.84 4.31
C ILE A 183 -0.17 5.63 4.50
N ASN A 184 -1.23 5.30 3.74
CA ASN A 184 -2.53 5.93 3.94
C ASN A 184 -3.09 5.65 5.35
N ALA A 185 -2.86 4.46 5.92
CA ALA A 185 -3.25 4.15 7.30
C ALA A 185 -2.47 5.01 8.32
N ILE A 186 -1.15 5.14 8.15
CA ILE A 186 -0.29 5.99 9.00
C ILE A 186 -0.79 7.44 8.96
N LEU A 187 -0.95 8.00 7.76
CA LEU A 187 -1.36 9.41 7.58
C LEU A 187 -2.79 9.69 8.04
N ALA A 188 -3.67 8.69 8.03
CA ALA A 188 -5.02 8.83 8.57
C ALA A 188 -5.04 8.81 10.12
N GLY A 189 -4.14 8.04 10.74
CA GLY A 189 -4.02 7.91 12.19
C GLY A 189 -3.20 9.02 12.85
N ASP A 190 -2.24 9.61 12.14
CA ASP A 190 -1.37 10.67 12.65
C ASP A 190 -1.43 11.93 11.78
N LYS A 191 -2.16 12.93 12.26
CA LYS A 191 -2.31 14.24 11.60
C LYS A 191 -1.23 15.25 12.00
N ASP A 192 -0.47 14.95 13.05
CA ASP A 192 0.47 15.87 13.68
C ASP A 192 1.93 15.37 13.53
N THR A 193 2.21 14.45 12.58
CA THR A 193 3.58 13.98 12.35
C THR A 193 4.50 15.14 11.98
N VAL A 194 5.36 15.54 12.92
CA VAL A 194 6.44 16.49 12.66
C VAL A 194 7.71 15.70 12.37
N GLY A 195 8.31 15.95 11.20
CA GLY A 195 9.58 15.37 10.77
C GLY A 195 9.46 14.09 9.94
N ASP A 196 10.59 13.44 9.75
CA ASP A 196 10.73 12.33 8.80
C ASP A 196 10.36 10.99 9.44
N CYS A 197 9.59 10.21 8.70
CA CYS A 197 9.05 8.93 9.12
C CYS A 197 9.48 7.81 8.17
N LEU A 198 9.93 6.67 8.73
CA LEU A 198 10.26 5.47 7.97
C LEU A 198 9.21 4.38 8.17
N LEU A 199 8.62 3.88 7.10
CA LEU A 199 7.88 2.61 7.09
C LEU A 199 8.82 1.49 6.66
N VAL A 200 8.92 0.44 7.49
CA VAL A 200 9.52 -0.85 7.17
C VAL A 200 8.40 -1.88 7.05
N HIS A 201 8.13 -2.33 5.83
CA HIS A 201 7.13 -3.35 5.53
C HIS A 201 7.84 -4.67 5.25
N VAL A 202 7.53 -5.71 6.02
CA VAL A 202 8.10 -7.05 5.89
C VAL A 202 6.96 -8.01 5.59
N ALA A 203 6.88 -8.47 4.35
CA ALA A 203 5.83 -9.34 3.84
C ALA A 203 6.38 -10.70 3.45
N HIS A 204 5.49 -11.63 3.09
CA HIS A 204 5.91 -12.93 2.55
C HIS A 204 6.63 -12.75 1.21
N GLY A 205 7.93 -13.06 1.19
CA GLY A 205 8.77 -13.05 -0.03
C GLY A 205 9.32 -11.67 -0.45
N TYR A 206 9.06 -10.59 0.29
CA TYR A 206 9.68 -9.28 0.02
C TYR A 206 9.69 -8.35 1.23
N SER A 207 10.47 -7.28 1.14
CA SER A 207 10.47 -6.16 2.09
C SER A 207 10.50 -4.83 1.36
N THR A 208 9.78 -3.84 1.91
CA THR A 208 9.68 -2.49 1.36
C THR A 208 10.03 -1.46 2.44
N LEU A 209 10.87 -0.50 2.09
CA LEU A 209 11.15 0.69 2.88
C LEU A 209 10.58 1.90 2.16
N ALA A 210 9.80 2.70 2.89
CA ALA A 210 9.23 3.94 2.39
C ALA A 210 9.51 5.07 3.39
N LEU A 211 10.03 6.19 2.89
CA LEU A 211 10.35 7.34 3.71
C LEU A 211 9.40 8.49 3.40
N ILE A 212 8.76 9.02 4.43
CA ILE A 212 7.77 10.09 4.34
C ILE A 212 8.33 11.34 5.03
N ARG A 213 8.32 12.46 4.31
CA ARG A 213 8.69 13.79 4.81
C ARG A 213 7.58 14.76 4.50
N ASN A 214 7.02 15.41 5.52
CA ASN A 214 5.93 16.39 5.38
C ASN A 214 4.73 15.86 4.56
N GLY A 215 4.36 14.59 4.77
CA GLY A 215 3.27 13.93 4.04
C GLY A 215 3.61 13.47 2.61
N PHE A 216 4.83 13.69 2.12
CA PHE A 216 5.27 13.24 0.80
C PHE A 216 6.23 12.05 0.90
N LEU A 217 6.06 11.08 0.01
CA LEU A 217 6.98 9.95 -0.15
C LEU A 217 8.25 10.43 -0.86
N ILE A 218 9.38 10.42 -0.16
CA ILE A 218 10.69 10.91 -0.65
C ILE A 218 11.70 9.79 -0.92
N LEU A 219 11.43 8.57 -0.45
CA LEU A 219 12.19 7.38 -0.81
C LEU A 219 11.28 6.16 -0.85
N PHE A 220 11.48 5.29 -1.84
CA PHE A 220 10.80 4.01 -1.92
C PHE A 220 11.77 2.93 -2.43
N ARG A 221 11.97 1.88 -1.64
CA ARG A 221 12.82 0.74 -1.99
C ARG A 221 12.11 -0.56 -1.63
N SER A 222 11.80 -1.37 -2.64
CA SER A 222 11.25 -2.71 -2.45
C SER A 222 12.22 -3.75 -2.99
N ARG A 223 12.36 -4.87 -2.26
CA ARG A 223 13.28 -5.97 -2.55
C ARG A 223 12.60 -7.30 -2.26
N THR A 224 12.74 -8.25 -3.18
CA THR A 224 12.34 -9.65 -2.95
C THR A 224 13.31 -10.31 -1.98
N SER A 225 12.82 -11.27 -1.19
CA SER A 225 13.61 -11.98 -0.17
C SER A 225 14.59 -13.00 -0.74
N ASP A 226 14.53 -13.30 -2.05
CA ASP A 226 15.38 -14.30 -2.72
C ASP A 226 16.82 -13.81 -3.00
N GLY A 227 17.17 -12.61 -2.54
CA GLY A 227 18.52 -12.04 -2.70
C GLY A 227 19.44 -12.31 -1.51
N ASP A 228 20.75 -12.13 -1.73
CA ASP A 228 21.77 -12.27 -0.67
C ASP A 228 21.72 -11.15 0.38
N GLU A 229 20.99 -10.05 0.11
CA GLU A 229 20.89 -8.87 0.97
C GLU A 229 19.87 -9.09 2.08
N THR A 230 20.28 -8.98 3.35
CA THR A 230 19.37 -9.13 4.48
C THR A 230 18.51 -7.88 4.68
N LEU A 231 17.39 -8.00 5.41
CA LEU A 231 16.60 -6.83 5.84
C LEU A 231 17.47 -5.80 6.60
N ALA A 232 18.42 -6.29 7.39
CA ALA A 232 19.38 -5.47 8.12
C ALA A 232 20.27 -4.64 7.18
N ASP A 233 20.75 -5.22 6.08
CA ASP A 233 21.54 -4.52 5.06
C ASP A 233 20.69 -3.50 4.31
N LEU A 234 19.46 -3.89 3.97
CA LEU A 234 18.49 -3.03 3.30
C LEU A 234 18.17 -1.78 4.12
N VAL A 235 17.91 -1.95 5.42
CA VAL A 235 17.69 -0.84 6.36
C VAL A 235 18.94 0.02 6.47
N HIS A 236 20.10 -0.58 6.69
CA HIS A 236 21.36 0.14 6.85
C HIS A 236 21.69 1.03 5.63
N GLN A 237 21.64 0.47 4.42
CA GLN A 237 21.88 1.22 3.20
C GLN A 237 20.85 2.32 2.96
N THR A 238 19.59 2.09 3.36
CA THR A 238 18.53 3.09 3.22
C THR A 238 18.76 4.25 4.17
N THR A 239 19.15 3.99 5.43
CA THR A 239 19.54 5.02 6.40
C THR A 239 20.74 5.82 5.91
N MET A 240 21.79 5.16 5.41
CA MET A 240 22.95 5.86 4.84
C MET A 240 22.57 6.75 3.66
N TYR A 241 21.76 6.23 2.72
CA TYR A 241 21.31 7.04 1.58
C TYR A 241 20.45 8.23 2.04
N TYR A 242 19.60 8.03 3.04
CA TYR A 242 18.79 9.09 3.63
C TYR A 242 19.65 10.22 4.21
N GLU A 243 20.65 9.88 5.02
CA GLU A 243 21.57 10.84 5.63
C GLU A 243 22.42 11.56 4.56
N ASP A 244 23.05 10.81 3.66
CA ASP A 244 24.04 11.34 2.70
C ASP A 244 23.41 12.07 1.51
N ARG A 245 22.25 11.60 1.02
CA ARG A 245 21.66 12.06 -0.25
C ARG A 245 20.36 12.83 -0.09
N LEU A 246 19.61 12.57 0.99
CA LEU A 246 18.33 13.23 1.26
C LEU A 246 18.40 14.24 2.41
N GLN A 247 19.63 14.56 2.85
CA GLN A 247 19.92 15.49 3.96
C GLN A 247 19.16 15.12 5.23
N GLY A 248 19.08 13.81 5.51
CA GLY A 248 18.36 13.26 6.64
C GLY A 248 19.01 13.62 7.98
N GLY A 249 18.20 14.11 8.92
CA GLY A 249 18.62 14.47 10.28
C GLY A 249 18.31 13.40 11.33
N GLY A 250 17.96 12.18 10.91
CA GLY A 250 17.39 11.13 11.74
C GLY A 250 15.88 10.97 11.58
N PHE A 251 15.35 9.81 11.98
CA PHE A 251 13.91 9.51 11.90
C PHE A 251 13.22 9.90 13.20
N GLN A 252 12.15 10.69 13.11
CA GLN A 252 11.34 11.03 14.28
C GLN A 252 10.45 9.86 14.70
N ARG A 253 9.99 9.09 13.71
CA ARG A 253 9.19 7.88 13.93
C ARG A 253 9.57 6.82 12.91
N ALA A 254 9.58 5.57 13.33
CA ALA A 254 9.65 4.44 12.43
C ALA A 254 8.45 3.52 12.69
N PHE A 255 7.93 2.89 11.64
CA PHE A 255 6.86 1.91 11.72
C PHE A 255 7.33 0.57 11.18
N LEU A 256 6.95 -0.50 11.86
CA LEU A 256 7.05 -1.86 11.32
C LEU A 256 5.66 -2.36 10.96
N ALA A 257 5.51 -2.84 9.73
CA ALA A 257 4.39 -3.68 9.30
C ALA A 257 4.92 -5.09 9.04
N ALA A 258 4.82 -5.98 10.03
CA ALA A 258 5.21 -7.38 9.89
C ALA A 258 4.01 -8.20 9.40
N SER A 259 3.84 -8.22 8.08
CA SER A 259 2.61 -8.63 7.41
C SER A 259 2.72 -10.01 6.76
N ALA A 260 3.59 -10.91 7.22
CA ALA A 260 3.55 -12.32 6.81
C ALA A 260 2.60 -13.11 7.73
N ALA A 261 1.80 -14.01 7.17
CA ALA A 261 0.74 -14.71 7.90
C ALA A 261 1.26 -15.55 9.08
N ASN A 262 2.47 -16.08 8.95
CA ASN A 262 3.11 -16.91 9.97
C ASN A 262 3.94 -16.11 10.99
N THR A 263 4.01 -14.78 10.87
CA THR A 263 4.72 -13.96 11.85
C THR A 263 3.94 -13.92 13.16
N THR A 264 4.56 -14.32 14.27
CA THR A 264 3.95 -14.23 15.60
C THR A 264 4.08 -12.82 16.18
N LYS A 265 3.36 -12.53 17.28
CA LYS A 265 3.50 -11.24 18.01
C LYS A 265 4.91 -11.07 18.56
N GLU A 266 5.49 -12.18 19.01
CA GLU A 266 6.83 -12.27 19.56
C GLU A 266 7.87 -12.01 18.47
N ASP A 267 7.75 -12.65 17.29
CA ASP A 267 8.65 -12.41 16.16
C ASP A 267 8.61 -10.94 15.71
N ALA A 268 7.40 -10.38 15.60
CA ALA A 268 7.23 -8.96 15.27
C ALA A 268 7.84 -8.04 16.34
N ALA A 269 7.79 -8.41 17.62
CA ALA A 269 8.40 -7.65 18.71
C ALA A 269 9.92 -7.71 18.67
N VAL A 270 10.51 -8.89 18.46
CA VAL A 270 11.95 -9.07 18.29
C VAL A 270 12.47 -8.26 17.10
N LEU A 271 11.72 -8.26 15.99
CA LEU A 271 12.09 -7.49 14.81
C LEU A 271 12.03 -5.98 15.08
N ARG A 272 11.01 -5.50 15.81
CA ARG A 272 10.94 -4.09 16.24
C ARG A 272 12.15 -3.70 17.08
N GLU A 273 12.47 -4.47 18.12
CA GLU A 273 13.62 -4.20 19.00
C GLU A 273 14.93 -4.17 18.21
N SER A 274 15.12 -5.10 17.27
CA SER A 274 16.30 -5.11 16.38
C SER A 274 16.39 -3.86 15.50
N LEU A 275 15.25 -3.38 14.99
CA LEU A 275 15.18 -2.16 14.20
C LEU A 275 15.40 -0.90 15.05
N GLU A 276 14.89 -0.85 16.29
CA GLU A 276 15.07 0.29 17.21
C GLU A 276 16.55 0.54 17.49
N VAL A 277 17.29 -0.52 17.81
CA VAL A 277 18.75 -0.44 18.04
C VAL A 277 19.48 0.09 16.81
N ARG A 278 19.04 -0.31 15.61
CA ARG A 278 19.68 0.07 14.34
C ARG A 278 19.35 1.49 13.89
N LEU A 279 18.10 1.91 14.10
CA LEU A 279 17.59 3.21 13.66
C LEU A 279 17.83 4.32 14.68
N GLY A 280 18.10 3.96 15.94
CA GLY A 280 18.27 4.92 17.04
C GLY A 280 16.98 5.66 17.38
N THR A 281 15.82 5.11 17.01
CA THR A 281 14.49 5.67 17.27
C THR A 281 13.49 4.56 17.57
N VAL A 282 12.35 4.92 18.16
CA VAL A 282 11.28 3.97 18.49
C VAL A 282 10.63 3.44 17.21
N VAL A 283 10.37 2.14 17.16
CA VAL A 283 9.72 1.46 16.03
C VAL A 283 8.33 1.01 16.45
N GLU A 284 7.33 1.72 15.96
CA GLU A 284 5.95 1.54 16.34
C GLU A 284 5.25 0.49 15.47
N PRO A 285 4.30 -0.28 16.02
CA PRO A 285 3.37 -1.05 15.20
C PRO A 285 2.41 -0.10 14.47
N LEU A 286 1.82 -0.57 13.37
CA LEU A 286 0.75 0.18 12.72
C LEU A 286 -0.51 0.16 13.60
N THR A 287 -0.89 1.34 14.11
CA THR A 287 -2.12 1.52 14.87
C THR A 287 -3.28 1.91 13.96
N LEU A 288 -4.41 1.22 14.11
CA LEU A 288 -5.59 1.46 13.28
C LEU A 288 -6.47 2.54 13.94
N PRO A 289 -6.86 3.63 13.24
CA PRO A 289 -7.64 4.72 13.83
C PRO A 289 -9.08 4.35 14.26
N HIS A 290 -9.48 3.08 14.16
CA HIS A 290 -10.78 2.57 14.57
C HIS A 290 -10.60 1.20 15.26
N SER A 291 -10.39 1.21 16.57
CA SER A 291 -9.98 0.04 17.37
C SER A 291 -11.09 -0.97 17.69
N ASP A 292 -12.35 -0.68 17.36
CA ASP A 292 -13.44 -1.66 17.48
C ASP A 292 -13.46 -2.53 16.21
N VAL A 293 -12.47 -3.41 16.13
CA VAL A 293 -12.36 -4.46 15.10
C VAL A 293 -13.17 -5.67 15.57
N ASP A 294 -14.36 -5.86 15.00
CA ASP A 294 -15.18 -7.04 15.26
C ASP A 294 -14.69 -8.17 14.35
N SER A 295 -13.91 -9.09 14.93
CA SER A 295 -13.44 -10.29 14.23
C SER A 295 -14.55 -11.33 14.34
N ALA A 296 -15.02 -11.85 13.20
CA ALA A 296 -16.15 -12.77 13.14
C ALA A 296 -15.82 -14.15 13.76
N GLY A 297 -15.75 -14.22 15.09
CA GLY A 297 -15.58 -15.45 15.88
C GLY A 297 -14.15 -15.99 16.02
N GLU A 298 -13.14 -15.30 15.49
CA GLU A 298 -11.72 -15.69 15.55
C GLU A 298 -10.90 -14.68 16.40
N PRO A 299 -9.76 -15.08 17.00
CA PRO A 299 -8.88 -14.12 17.67
C PRO A 299 -8.51 -12.98 16.70
N PRO A 300 -8.44 -11.72 17.18
CA PRO A 300 -8.25 -10.59 16.29
C PRO A 300 -6.94 -10.75 15.51
N PRO A 301 -6.97 -10.59 14.18
CA PRO A 301 -5.76 -10.68 13.37
C PRO A 301 -4.74 -9.65 13.84
N LEU A 302 -3.45 -9.92 13.59
CA LEU A 302 -2.40 -8.96 13.90
C LEU A 302 -2.71 -7.64 13.19
N PRO A 303 -2.61 -6.48 13.89
CA PRO A 303 -2.88 -5.17 13.28
C PRO A 303 -2.16 -4.97 11.94
N ASP A 304 -0.94 -5.50 11.83
CA ASP A 304 -0.08 -5.43 10.66
C ASP A 304 -0.70 -6.10 9.41
N LEU A 305 -1.52 -7.15 9.57
CA LEU A 305 -2.23 -7.84 8.48
C LEU A 305 -3.45 -7.04 7.98
N ILE A 306 -3.94 -6.10 8.78
CA ILE A 306 -5.15 -5.30 8.51
C ILE A 306 -4.77 -3.94 7.94
N ALA A 307 -3.58 -3.45 8.26
CA ALA A 307 -3.17 -2.07 7.99
C ALA A 307 -3.23 -1.70 6.51
N ALA A 308 -2.81 -2.58 5.60
CA ALA A 308 -2.85 -2.33 4.17
C ALA A 308 -4.30 -2.25 3.64
N PRO A 309 -5.17 -3.28 3.80
CA PRO A 309 -6.55 -3.17 3.34
C PRO A 309 -7.31 -2.02 4.03
N LEU A 310 -7.15 -1.81 5.34
CA LEU A 310 -7.77 -0.67 6.01
C LEU A 310 -7.29 0.67 5.44
N GLY A 311 -5.99 0.83 5.24
CA GLY A 311 -5.41 2.06 4.72
C GLY A 311 -5.92 2.44 3.34
N LEU A 312 -6.20 1.45 2.47
CA LEU A 312 -6.89 1.69 1.20
C LEU A 312 -8.26 2.36 1.41
N LEU A 313 -9.04 1.87 2.39
CA LEU A 313 -10.36 2.44 2.71
C LEU A 313 -10.28 3.85 3.32
N LEU A 314 -9.15 4.18 3.96
CA LEU A 314 -8.89 5.48 4.57
C LEU A 314 -8.33 6.52 3.60
N ARG A 315 -7.91 6.12 2.38
CA ARG A 315 -7.29 6.99 1.36
C ARG A 315 -8.06 8.30 1.10
N GLU A 316 -9.38 8.24 1.00
CA GLU A 316 -10.21 9.44 0.75
C GLU A 316 -10.29 10.39 1.95
N GLN A 317 -10.04 9.90 3.17
CA GLN A 317 -10.00 10.75 4.37
C GLN A 317 -8.72 11.58 4.41
N VAL A 318 -7.60 11.02 3.93
CA VAL A 318 -6.30 11.72 3.81
C VAL A 318 -6.38 12.84 2.75
N GLY A 319 -6.94 12.55 1.57
CA GLY A 319 -7.06 13.53 0.48
C GLY A 319 -8.02 14.70 0.74
N ALA A 320 -8.95 14.55 1.69
CA ALA A 320 -9.88 15.61 2.08
C ALA A 320 -9.24 16.68 2.98
N GLY A 321 -8.13 16.36 3.67
CA GLY A 321 -7.45 17.30 4.58
C GLY A 321 -6.48 18.27 3.89
N VAL A 322 -6.11 18.03 2.63
CA VAL A 322 -5.12 18.84 1.88
C VAL A 322 -5.79 19.94 1.04
N ARG A 323 -7.12 20.13 1.15
CA ARG A 323 -7.91 21.10 0.37
C ARG A 323 -8.44 22.28 1.19
N GLU A 324 -7.71 22.72 2.22
CA GLU A 324 -7.96 24.03 2.86
C GLU A 324 -6.93 25.06 2.40
#